data_AF-A0A2A3TWA3-F1
#
_entry.id   AF-A0A2A3TWA3-F1
#
_cell.length_a   1.000
_cell.length_b   1.000
_cell.length_c   1.000
_cell.angle_alpha   90.00
_cell.angle_beta   90.00
_cell.angle_gamma   90.00
#
_symmetry.space_group_name_H-M   'P 1'
#
loop_
_entity.id
_entity.type
_entity.pdbx_description
1 polymer ?
#
loop_
_entity_poly.entity_id
_entity_poly.type
_entity_poly.pdbx_seq_one_letter_code
_entity_poly.pdbx_strand_id
1 'polypeptide(L)'
;MELLASSATLIVVATLSIVINRQFLSRVSVNYVSMLLGGLLAAIPVLNGLVTKFDSDIFIGLIVAPLLFFEGQSTRMNRVGRNFRQIISLTIVMVVLCAVVAGFGAAWMGTLGLPLAFILAAISTPTDATAMESVTMGLVLLEREALSLKLESLFNDASGIILLNMAILWYVNGYINYGQTLVDFGYSALGGIIWGSVISAILIYIRQRMLRSRLNFLNNTYNNGTPLKIMYLLTPYLIYFVAERLNVSGIIAVVFAGLVHNAEGERSALANPKLAYDNFSLRDLISDVLNSVVFVVLGIMLVRTAFDKSVTYHGSLVWVELGVILYVANLLVRYLYSHWVQHRDNRSAWIFALGGIHGAVTFALAFTVAATQVKTQDFNLVLMSESVLIILSMIVPTILFKFILPKTPTDPAFDRKIAKVRAEMIQIGIQRILRMDDLSEEFQKAIIFDLRSQNGQTTVKQFIGEWQRMIRHAEYSAAQMDQLTTAYQWVFHSERNYLIDLYFNQKVISPRLFNSLYREVDTAEMMVLDYSFRQ
;
A
#
# COMPACT_ATOMS: atom_id res chain seq x y z
N MET A 1 -25.42 -11.97 6.90
CA MET A 1 -25.84 -10.87 5.99
C MET A 1 -25.22 -9.54 6.38
N GLU A 2 -25.26 -9.14 7.65
CA GLU A 2 -24.70 -7.84 8.10
C GLU A 2 -23.19 -7.68 7.86
N LEU A 3 -22.38 -8.69 8.19
CA LEU A 3 -20.93 -8.66 7.91
C LEU A 3 -20.61 -8.55 6.41
N LEU A 4 -21.41 -9.19 5.54
CA LEU A 4 -21.26 -9.10 4.09
C LEU A 4 -21.62 -7.69 3.59
N ALA A 5 -22.72 -7.11 4.08
CA ALA A 5 -23.13 -5.76 3.74
C ALA A 5 -22.08 -4.72 4.20
N SER A 6 -21.55 -4.89 5.42
CA SER A 6 -20.48 -4.04 5.96
C SER A 6 -19.22 -4.12 5.09
N SER A 7 -18.75 -5.34 4.79
CA SER A 7 -17.54 -5.55 3.98
C SER A 7 -17.70 -4.98 2.57
N ALA A 8 -18.85 -5.21 1.93
CA ALA A 8 -19.16 -4.65 0.61
C ALA A 8 -19.19 -3.12 0.65
N THR A 9 -19.82 -2.54 1.67
CA THR A 9 -19.89 -1.07 1.86
C THR A 9 -18.50 -0.47 1.97
N LEU A 10 -17.61 -1.06 2.78
CA LEU A 10 -16.23 -0.60 2.94
C LEU A 10 -15.46 -0.63 1.61
N ILE A 11 -15.57 -1.72 0.84
CA ILE A 11 -14.90 -1.86 -0.45
C ILE A 11 -15.45 -0.86 -1.49
N VAL A 12 -16.77 -0.67 -1.53
CA VAL A 12 -17.41 0.30 -2.43
C VAL A 12 -16.93 1.72 -2.12
N VAL A 13 -16.92 2.10 -0.84
CA VAL A 13 -16.50 3.44 -0.41
C VAL A 13 -15.01 3.66 -0.65
N ALA A 14 -14.17 2.65 -0.40
CA ALA A 14 -12.76 2.67 -0.74
C ALA A 14 -12.55 2.87 -2.26
N THR A 15 -13.28 2.14 -3.10
CA THR A 15 -13.18 2.27 -4.56
C THR A 15 -13.65 3.66 -5.03
N LEU A 16 -14.76 4.16 -4.49
CA LEU A 16 -15.26 5.51 -4.76
C LEU A 16 -14.22 6.56 -4.35
N SER A 17 -13.53 6.39 -3.22
CA SER A 17 -12.49 7.31 -2.77
C SER A 17 -11.35 7.41 -3.78
N ILE A 18 -10.92 6.28 -4.37
CA ILE A 18 -9.88 6.24 -5.40
C ILE A 18 -10.33 6.97 -6.67
N VAL A 19 -11.56 6.71 -7.14
CA VAL A 19 -12.12 7.35 -8.35
C VAL A 19 -12.27 8.85 -8.16
N ILE A 20 -12.89 9.28 -7.06
CA ILE A 20 -13.08 10.70 -6.72
C ILE A 20 -11.73 11.41 -6.61
N ASN A 21 -10.76 10.78 -5.94
CA ASN A 21 -9.43 11.35 -5.79
C ASN A 21 -8.74 11.60 -7.13
N ARG A 22 -8.76 10.59 -8.03
CA ARG A 22 -8.14 10.71 -9.35
C ARG A 22 -8.83 11.74 -10.24
N GLN A 23 -10.14 11.87 -10.15
CA GLN A 23 -10.91 12.78 -11.00
C GLN A 23 -10.92 14.22 -10.51
N PHE A 24 -11.05 14.45 -9.20
CA PHE A 24 -11.32 15.78 -8.64
C PHE A 24 -10.27 16.29 -7.66
N LEU A 25 -9.55 15.41 -6.96
CA LEU A 25 -8.69 15.78 -5.83
C LEU A 25 -7.24 15.28 -6.00
N SER A 26 -6.71 15.26 -7.22
CA SER A 26 -5.38 14.70 -7.56
C SER A 26 -4.19 15.34 -6.84
N ARG A 27 -4.39 16.44 -6.09
CA ARG A 27 -3.38 17.11 -5.26
C ARG A 27 -3.40 16.68 -3.78
N VAL A 28 -4.37 15.85 -3.39
CA VAL A 28 -4.56 15.33 -2.03
C VAL A 28 -4.33 13.82 -2.06
N SER A 29 -3.77 13.26 -0.98
CA SER A 29 -3.63 11.81 -0.88
C SER A 29 -4.99 11.15 -0.83
N VAL A 30 -5.12 10.03 -1.55
CA VAL A 30 -6.32 9.20 -1.54
C VAL A 30 -6.70 8.80 -0.11
N ASN A 31 -5.72 8.56 0.77
CA ASN A 31 -5.95 8.16 2.15
C ASN A 31 -6.72 9.23 2.95
N TYR A 32 -6.49 10.52 2.70
CA TYR A 32 -7.31 11.58 3.30
C TYR A 32 -8.73 11.59 2.77
N VAL A 33 -8.91 11.36 1.46
CA VAL A 33 -10.23 11.26 0.83
C VAL A 33 -11.00 10.06 1.38
N SER A 34 -10.34 8.90 1.50
CA SER A 34 -10.88 7.69 2.11
C SER A 34 -11.31 7.93 3.56
N MET A 35 -10.47 8.59 4.36
CA MET A 35 -10.80 8.94 5.75
C MET A 35 -11.99 9.90 5.85
N LEU A 36 -12.06 10.92 5.00
CA LEU A 36 -13.20 11.85 4.97
C LEU A 36 -14.50 11.13 4.57
N LEU A 37 -14.47 10.29 3.53
CA LEU A 37 -15.65 9.53 3.09
C LEU A 37 -16.09 8.51 4.15
N GLY A 38 -15.16 7.87 4.85
CA GLY A 38 -15.46 7.04 6.01
C GLY A 38 -16.13 7.82 7.14
N GLY A 39 -15.62 9.01 7.46
CA GLY A 39 -16.25 9.90 8.44
C GLY A 39 -17.66 10.33 8.04
N LEU A 40 -17.87 10.68 6.77
CA LEU A 40 -19.20 11.01 6.24
C LEU A 40 -20.17 9.83 6.32
N LEU A 41 -19.68 8.61 6.06
CA LEU A 41 -20.46 7.39 6.20
C LEU A 41 -20.95 7.21 7.64
N ALA A 42 -20.07 7.39 8.63
CA ALA A 42 -20.43 7.30 10.04
C ALA A 42 -21.34 8.44 10.51
N ALA A 43 -21.20 9.64 9.94
CA ALA A 43 -22.00 10.80 10.32
C ALA A 43 -23.46 10.69 9.88
N ILE A 44 -23.75 9.93 8.82
CA ILE A 44 -25.10 9.76 8.27
C ILE A 44 -25.73 8.49 8.90
N PRO A 45 -26.75 8.58 9.78
CA PRO A 45 -27.24 7.44 10.56
C PRO A 45 -27.67 6.23 9.73
N VAL A 46 -28.31 6.46 8.58
CA VAL A 46 -28.77 5.41 7.66
C VAL A 46 -27.58 4.63 7.08
N LEU A 47 -26.49 5.32 6.73
CA LEU A 47 -25.29 4.69 6.19
C LEU A 47 -24.45 4.05 7.28
N ASN A 48 -24.39 4.68 8.46
CA ASN A 48 -23.68 4.15 9.62
C ASN A 48 -24.21 2.77 10.06
N GLY A 49 -25.53 2.55 9.94
CA GLY A 49 -26.17 1.26 10.23
C GLY A 49 -25.78 0.13 9.26
N LEU A 50 -25.18 0.43 8.11
CA LEU A 50 -24.69 -0.58 7.16
C LEU A 50 -23.36 -1.19 7.58
N VAL A 51 -22.60 -0.51 8.45
CA VAL A 51 -21.28 -0.95 8.90
C VAL A 51 -21.39 -1.52 10.31
N THR A 52 -20.99 -2.77 10.48
CA THR A 52 -21.06 -3.47 11.77
C THR A 52 -20.08 -2.89 12.80
N LYS A 53 -20.10 -3.44 14.02
CA LYS A 53 -19.06 -3.16 15.02
C LYS A 53 -17.71 -3.61 14.49
N PHE A 54 -16.65 -2.88 14.88
CA PHE A 54 -15.28 -3.20 14.51
C PHE A 54 -14.82 -4.48 15.20
N ASP A 55 -14.10 -5.31 14.46
CA ASP A 55 -13.46 -6.53 14.94
C ASP A 55 -11.97 -6.46 14.58
N SER A 56 -11.12 -6.44 15.60
CA SER A 56 -9.68 -6.25 15.41
C SER A 56 -9.02 -7.48 14.78
N ASP A 57 -9.46 -8.68 15.11
CA ASP A 57 -8.86 -9.92 14.59
C ASP A 57 -9.14 -10.06 13.09
N ILE A 58 -10.37 -9.73 12.68
CA ILE A 58 -10.75 -9.69 11.27
C ILE A 58 -9.95 -8.61 10.53
N PHE A 59 -9.82 -7.42 11.12
CA PHE A 59 -9.09 -6.30 10.50
C PHE A 59 -7.59 -6.63 10.34
N ILE A 60 -6.94 -7.14 11.39
CA ILE A 60 -5.53 -7.51 11.33
C ILE A 60 -5.31 -8.65 10.33
N GLY A 61 -6.10 -9.73 10.42
CA GLY A 61 -5.92 -10.91 9.58
C GLY A 61 -6.29 -10.72 8.11
N LEU A 62 -7.34 -9.94 7.81
CA LEU A 62 -7.82 -9.77 6.44
C LEU A 62 -7.27 -8.55 5.71
N ILE A 63 -6.84 -7.51 6.43
CA ILE A 63 -6.42 -6.23 5.85
C ILE A 63 -4.94 -5.96 6.15
N VAL A 64 -4.55 -5.93 7.43
CA VAL A 64 -3.16 -5.57 7.82
C VAL A 64 -2.15 -6.63 7.38
N ALA A 65 -2.42 -7.92 7.65
CA ALA A 65 -1.50 -9.00 7.31
C ALA A 65 -1.16 -9.08 5.80
N PRO A 66 -2.11 -9.01 4.85
CA PRO A 66 -1.77 -8.95 3.43
C PRO A 66 -1.04 -7.65 3.04
N LEU A 67 -1.38 -6.50 3.64
CA LEU A 67 -0.63 -5.25 3.41
C LEU A 67 0.84 -5.39 3.81
N LEU A 68 1.11 -5.94 5.00
CA LEU A 68 2.48 -6.17 5.49
C LEU A 68 3.24 -7.19 4.64
N PHE A 69 2.55 -8.23 4.13
CA PHE A 69 3.15 -9.15 3.16
C PHE A 69 3.57 -8.42 1.88
N PHE A 70 2.71 -7.57 1.33
CA PHE A 70 3.02 -6.81 0.11
C PHE A 70 4.10 -5.74 0.35
N GLU A 71 4.11 -5.11 1.52
CA GLU A 71 5.16 -4.18 1.93
C GLU A 71 6.51 -4.90 2.07
N GLY A 72 6.54 -6.07 2.72
CA GLY A 72 7.70 -6.94 2.79
C GLY A 72 8.17 -7.36 1.40
N GLN A 73 7.25 -7.71 0.50
CA GLN A 73 7.57 -8.08 -0.88
C GLN A 73 8.08 -6.91 -1.73
N SER A 74 7.73 -5.68 -1.38
CA SER A 74 8.30 -4.48 -2.01
C SER A 74 9.69 -4.11 -1.48
N THR A 75 10.16 -4.80 -0.43
CA THR A 75 11.41 -4.50 0.27
C THR A 75 12.49 -5.52 -0.10
N ARG A 76 13.62 -5.01 -0.60
CA ARG A 76 14.75 -5.87 -0.99
C ARG A 76 15.40 -6.53 0.22
N MET A 77 15.45 -7.86 0.25
CA MET A 77 16.09 -8.63 1.33
C MET A 77 17.54 -8.18 1.58
N ASN A 78 18.31 -7.90 0.52
CA ASN A 78 19.69 -7.42 0.65
C ASN A 78 19.78 -6.07 1.39
N ARG A 79 18.77 -5.20 1.28
CA ARG A 79 18.71 -3.92 2.01
C ARG A 79 18.42 -4.15 3.49
N VAL A 80 17.58 -5.13 3.83
CA VAL A 80 17.32 -5.53 5.23
C VAL A 80 18.61 -6.04 5.88
N GLY A 81 19.29 -7.00 5.24
CA GLY A 81 20.53 -7.57 5.79
C GLY A 81 21.64 -6.55 6.01
N ARG A 82 21.83 -5.59 5.08
CA ARG A 82 22.83 -4.52 5.21
C ARG A 82 22.52 -3.53 6.34
N ASN A 83 21.25 -3.32 6.66
CA ASN A 83 20.80 -2.36 7.67
C ASN A 83 20.33 -3.03 8.97
N PHE A 84 20.58 -4.33 9.16
CA PHE A 84 20.06 -5.12 10.27
C PHE A 84 20.29 -4.49 11.65
N ARG A 85 21.50 -3.96 11.88
CA ARG A 85 21.83 -3.25 13.14
C ARG A 85 20.97 -1.99 13.34
N GLN A 86 20.73 -1.24 12.27
CA GLN A 86 19.87 -0.05 12.31
C GLN A 86 18.41 -0.44 12.55
N ILE A 87 17.95 -1.53 11.93
CA ILE A 87 16.59 -2.07 12.12
C ILE A 87 16.39 -2.41 13.60
N ILE A 88 17.25 -3.23 14.20
CA ILE A 88 17.15 -3.58 15.64
C ILE A 88 17.18 -2.33 16.53
N SER A 89 18.09 -1.40 16.23
CA SER A 89 18.21 -0.13 16.95
C SER A 89 16.91 0.68 16.90
N LEU A 90 16.25 0.73 15.75
CA LEU A 90 14.99 1.44 15.57
C LEU A 90 13.79 0.70 16.15
N THR A 91 13.64 -0.59 15.87
CA THR A 91 12.40 -1.32 16.15
C THR A 91 12.34 -1.86 17.56
N ILE A 92 13.49 -2.06 18.21
CA ILE A 92 13.55 -2.52 19.60
C ILE A 92 13.93 -1.36 20.52
N VAL A 93 15.13 -0.81 20.35
CA VAL A 93 15.67 0.16 21.33
C VAL A 93 14.89 1.47 21.32
N MET A 94 14.69 2.09 20.15
CA MET A 94 13.94 3.34 20.05
C MET A 94 12.47 3.16 20.45
N VAL A 95 11.82 2.07 20.04
CA VAL A 95 10.43 1.75 20.42
C VAL A 95 10.27 1.62 21.93
N VAL A 96 11.18 0.91 22.62
CA VAL A 96 11.15 0.82 24.09
C VAL A 96 11.35 2.19 24.73
N LEU A 97 12.28 3.00 24.22
CA LEU A 97 12.48 4.37 24.71
C LEU A 97 11.24 5.24 24.50
N CYS A 98 10.59 5.14 23.35
CA CYS A 98 9.32 5.81 23.06
C CYS A 98 8.25 5.41 24.07
N ALA A 99 8.06 4.11 24.32
CA ALA A 99 7.08 3.63 25.28
C ALA A 99 7.37 4.08 26.72
N VAL A 100 8.64 4.09 27.14
CA VAL A 100 9.04 4.55 28.47
C VAL A 100 8.75 6.05 28.64
N VAL A 101 9.19 6.88 27.70
CA VAL A 101 9.02 8.35 27.79
C VAL A 101 7.55 8.72 27.66
N ALA A 102 6.82 8.13 26.71
CA ALA A 102 5.39 8.37 26.54
C ALA A 102 4.57 7.86 27.73
N GLY A 103 4.91 6.68 28.28
CA GLY A 103 4.22 6.09 29.43
C GLY A 103 4.40 6.89 30.71
N PHE A 104 5.63 7.28 31.04
CA PHE A 104 5.86 8.17 32.18
C PHE A 104 5.31 9.59 31.93
N GLY A 105 5.39 10.10 30.71
CA GLY A 105 4.81 11.39 30.32
C GLY A 105 3.30 11.44 30.53
N ALA A 106 2.58 10.39 30.12
CA ALA A 106 1.15 10.26 30.33
C ALA A 106 0.80 10.08 31.83
N ALA A 107 1.59 9.29 32.57
CA ALA A 107 1.38 9.10 34.02
C ALA A 107 1.65 10.36 34.85
N TRP A 108 2.54 11.25 34.40
CA TRP A 108 2.89 12.50 35.09
C TRP A 108 1.71 13.44 35.30
N MET A 109 0.67 13.36 34.46
CA MET A 109 -0.57 14.11 34.65
C MET A 109 -1.29 13.79 35.97
N GLY A 110 -0.95 12.67 36.63
CA GLY A 110 -1.51 12.25 37.91
C GLY A 110 -2.92 11.67 37.82
N THR A 111 -3.48 11.57 36.61
CA THR A 111 -4.84 11.10 36.34
C THR A 111 -4.93 9.60 36.02
N LEU A 112 -3.80 8.95 35.72
CA LEU A 112 -3.74 7.56 35.24
C LEU A 112 -2.86 6.68 36.12
N GLY A 113 -3.29 5.43 36.29
CA GLY A 113 -2.41 4.38 36.79
C GLY A 113 -1.30 4.09 35.78
N LEU A 114 -0.09 3.82 36.27
CA LEU A 114 1.07 3.49 35.44
C LEU A 114 0.79 2.40 34.38
N PRO A 115 0.10 1.29 34.68
CA PRO A 115 -0.16 0.27 33.66
C PRO A 115 -0.97 0.79 32.48
N LEU A 116 -1.99 1.62 32.73
CA LEU A 116 -2.82 2.22 31.67
C LEU A 116 -2.02 3.22 30.83
N ALA A 117 -1.15 4.00 31.47
CA ALA A 117 -0.25 4.92 30.77
C ALA A 117 0.73 4.17 29.84
N PHE A 118 1.20 2.99 30.25
CA PHE A 118 2.03 2.13 29.40
C PHE A 118 1.24 1.39 28.31
N ILE A 119 -0.07 1.13 28.49
CA ILE A 119 -0.95 0.66 27.41
C ILE A 119 -1.03 1.72 26.31
N LEU A 120 -1.36 2.96 26.67
CA LEU A 120 -1.36 4.11 25.74
C LEU A 120 0.00 4.24 25.03
N ALA A 121 1.08 4.25 25.80
CA ALA A 121 2.42 4.39 25.25
C ALA A 121 2.77 3.27 24.26
N ALA A 122 2.45 2.02 24.58
CA ALA A 122 2.72 0.88 23.71
C ALA A 122 1.94 0.97 22.39
N ILE A 123 0.66 1.34 22.43
CA ILE A 123 -0.17 1.50 21.23
C ILE A 123 0.36 2.65 20.36
N SER A 124 0.85 3.72 20.99
CA SER A 124 1.43 4.87 20.29
C SER A 124 2.80 4.62 19.63
N THR A 125 3.40 3.43 19.76
CA THR A 125 4.75 3.19 19.22
C THR A 125 4.84 2.74 17.77
N PRO A 126 3.96 1.85 17.24
CA PRO A 126 4.05 1.41 15.85
C PRO A 126 3.78 2.54 14.87
N THR A 127 4.48 2.52 13.74
CA THR A 127 4.36 3.54 12.69
C THR A 127 4.04 2.90 11.36
N ASP A 128 3.28 3.59 10.54
CA ASP A 128 2.72 3.09 9.29
C ASP A 128 3.38 3.79 8.09
N ALA A 129 4.16 3.05 7.30
CA ALA A 129 4.78 3.60 6.09
C ALA A 129 3.75 3.93 5.00
N THR A 130 2.59 3.28 4.96
CA THR A 130 1.54 3.60 4.00
C THR A 130 0.90 4.95 4.31
N ALA A 131 0.78 5.29 5.61
CA ALA A 131 0.38 6.62 6.05
C ALA A 131 1.43 7.68 5.69
N MET A 132 2.73 7.34 5.76
CA MET A 132 3.84 8.24 5.35
C MET A 132 3.76 8.67 3.88
N GLU A 133 3.37 7.78 2.98
CA GLU A 133 3.17 8.13 1.56
C GLU A 133 2.09 9.22 1.38
N SER A 134 1.13 9.29 2.30
CA SER A 134 0.02 10.26 2.22
C SER A 134 0.46 11.68 2.49
N VAL A 135 1.36 11.87 3.45
CA VAL A 135 1.82 13.21 3.85
C VAL A 135 2.94 13.72 2.96
N THR A 136 3.61 12.82 2.25
CA THR A 136 4.73 13.13 1.34
C THR A 136 4.30 13.21 -0.12
N MET A 137 3.01 13.05 -0.40
CA MET A 137 2.47 13.20 -1.75
C MET A 137 2.88 14.55 -2.36
N GLY A 138 3.53 14.50 -3.52
CA GLY A 138 4.04 15.68 -4.23
C GLY A 138 5.33 16.27 -3.66
N LEU A 139 5.99 15.59 -2.72
CA LEU A 139 7.28 15.95 -2.14
C LEU A 139 8.29 14.82 -2.35
N VAL A 140 9.58 15.16 -2.31
CA VAL A 140 10.66 14.17 -2.43
C VAL A 140 11.31 13.96 -1.06
N LEU A 141 11.18 12.73 -0.56
CA LEU A 141 11.96 12.27 0.59
C LEU A 141 13.38 11.91 0.17
N LEU A 142 14.35 12.19 1.05
CA LEU A 142 15.71 11.69 0.91
C LEU A 142 15.71 10.16 0.95
N GLU A 143 16.41 9.51 0.01
CA GLU A 143 16.38 8.03 -0.13
C GLU A 143 16.77 7.31 1.17
N ARG A 144 17.77 7.84 1.90
CA ARG A 144 18.20 7.31 3.20
C ARG A 144 17.08 7.34 4.23
N GLU A 145 16.33 8.44 4.30
CA GLU A 145 15.28 8.62 5.31
C GLU A 145 14.03 7.82 4.94
N ALA A 146 13.64 7.82 3.66
CA ALA A 146 12.58 6.96 3.16
C ALA A 146 12.87 5.47 3.43
N LEU A 147 14.10 5.01 3.18
CA LEU A 147 14.49 3.64 3.47
C LEU A 147 14.46 3.34 4.97
N SER A 148 14.96 4.25 5.81
CA SER A 148 15.00 4.04 7.26
C SER A 148 13.61 3.97 7.88
N LEU A 149 12.70 4.86 7.47
CA LEU A 149 11.30 4.85 7.91
C LEU A 149 10.57 3.59 7.44
N LYS A 150 10.78 3.17 6.18
CA LYS A 150 10.20 1.94 5.64
C LYS A 150 10.70 0.68 6.36
N LEU A 151 11.98 0.64 6.71
CA LEU A 151 12.53 -0.48 7.47
C LEU A 151 12.10 -0.46 8.93
N GLU A 152 11.79 0.71 9.49
CA GLU A 152 11.23 0.82 10.83
C GLU A 152 9.79 0.30 10.88
N SER A 153 8.90 0.84 10.03
CA SER A 153 7.47 0.47 9.97
C SER A 153 7.26 -1.03 9.79
N LEU A 154 8.09 -1.66 8.95
CA LEU A 154 7.96 -3.07 8.62
C LEU A 154 8.15 -4.01 9.84
N PHE A 155 8.89 -3.58 10.87
CA PHE A 155 9.22 -4.42 12.02
C PHE A 155 8.74 -3.87 13.37
N ASN A 156 8.39 -2.58 13.47
CA ASN A 156 8.00 -1.98 14.75
C ASN A 156 6.58 -2.38 15.20
N ASP A 157 5.69 -2.78 14.29
CA ASP A 157 4.37 -3.35 14.61
C ASP A 157 4.48 -4.52 15.58
N ALA A 158 5.40 -5.44 15.31
CA ALA A 158 5.66 -6.57 16.19
C ALA A 158 6.12 -6.11 17.58
N SER A 159 6.94 -5.06 17.63
CA SER A 159 7.49 -4.55 18.88
C SER A 159 6.43 -3.84 19.74
N GLY A 160 5.53 -3.09 19.11
CA GLY A 160 4.39 -2.46 19.79
C GLY A 160 3.40 -3.48 20.36
N ILE A 161 3.15 -4.59 19.65
CA ILE A 161 2.29 -5.68 20.17
C ILE A 161 2.86 -6.29 21.44
N ILE A 162 4.18 -6.50 21.52
CA ILE A 162 4.82 -7.03 22.73
C ILE A 162 4.61 -6.10 23.89
N LEU A 163 4.91 -4.81 23.68
CA LEU A 163 4.81 -3.80 24.71
C LEU A 163 3.36 -3.66 25.17
N LEU A 164 2.40 -3.78 24.26
CA LEU A 164 0.98 -3.74 24.55
C LEU A 164 0.57 -4.95 25.39
N ASN A 165 0.93 -6.15 24.98
CA ASN A 165 0.64 -7.37 25.74
C ASN A 165 1.27 -7.33 27.14
N MET A 166 2.51 -6.85 27.24
CA MET A 166 3.20 -6.64 28.51
C MET A 166 2.45 -5.64 29.40
N ALA A 167 2.00 -4.52 28.84
CA ALA A 167 1.28 -3.48 29.57
C ALA A 167 -0.13 -3.94 29.99
N ILE A 168 -0.84 -4.71 29.15
CA ILE A 168 -2.13 -5.31 29.47
C ILE A 168 -1.98 -6.33 30.61
N LEU A 169 -1.00 -7.23 30.51
CA LEU A 169 -0.73 -8.20 31.58
C LEU A 169 -0.38 -7.49 32.90
N TRP A 170 0.37 -6.40 32.85
CA TRP A 170 0.63 -5.58 34.02
C TRP A 170 -0.65 -4.95 34.58
N TYR A 171 -1.50 -4.40 33.71
CA TYR A 171 -2.77 -3.80 34.10
C TYR A 171 -3.69 -4.83 34.79
N VAL A 172 -3.76 -6.05 34.25
CA VAL A 172 -4.63 -7.12 34.76
C VAL A 172 -4.07 -7.76 36.04
N ASN A 173 -2.78 -8.10 36.06
CA ASN A 173 -2.18 -8.86 37.16
C ASN A 173 -1.62 -7.97 38.28
N GLY A 174 -1.43 -6.68 38.03
CA GLY A 174 -0.84 -5.72 38.97
C GLY A 174 0.70 -5.76 39.06
N TYR A 175 1.36 -6.72 38.40
CA TYR A 175 2.82 -6.83 38.34
C TYR A 175 3.32 -7.16 36.93
N ILE A 176 4.59 -6.87 36.68
CA ILE A 176 5.26 -7.15 35.40
C ILE A 176 6.09 -8.43 35.53
N ASN A 177 5.82 -9.43 34.70
CA ASN A 177 6.70 -10.59 34.52
C ASN A 177 7.56 -10.46 33.25
N TYR A 178 8.55 -9.57 33.30
CA TYR A 178 9.40 -9.24 32.15
C TYR A 178 10.18 -10.45 31.61
N GLY A 179 10.59 -11.38 32.49
CA GLY A 179 11.33 -12.58 32.10
C GLY A 179 10.51 -13.51 31.22
N GLN A 180 9.29 -13.87 31.66
CA GLN A 180 8.41 -14.73 30.89
C GLN A 180 7.97 -14.05 29.58
N THR A 181 7.59 -12.78 29.63
CA THR A 181 7.16 -12.04 28.43
C THR A 181 8.26 -11.96 27.36
N LEU A 182 9.53 -11.78 27.76
CA LEU A 182 10.65 -11.79 26.82
C LEU A 182 10.88 -13.16 26.18
N VAL A 183 10.71 -14.24 26.95
CA VAL A 183 10.84 -15.62 26.44
C VAL A 183 9.69 -15.95 25.48
N ASP A 184 8.45 -15.65 25.87
CA ASP A 184 7.26 -15.89 25.04
C ASP A 184 7.33 -15.10 23.73
N PHE A 185 7.80 -13.84 23.80
CA PHE A 185 8.06 -13.05 22.61
C PHE A 185 9.16 -13.67 21.75
N GLY A 186 10.30 -14.03 22.33
CA GLY A 186 11.40 -14.65 21.59
C GLY A 186 10.94 -15.92 20.87
N TYR A 187 10.15 -16.76 21.53
CA TYR A 187 9.51 -17.93 20.95
C TYR A 187 8.56 -17.56 19.79
N SER A 188 7.63 -16.64 20.02
CA SER A 188 6.64 -16.22 19.03
C SER A 188 7.27 -15.55 17.81
N ALA A 189 8.29 -14.72 18.01
CA ALA A 189 9.00 -14.02 16.95
C ALA A 189 9.88 -14.96 16.12
N LEU A 190 10.72 -15.78 16.77
CA LEU A 190 11.54 -16.76 16.07
C LEU A 190 10.66 -17.79 15.35
N GLY A 191 9.58 -18.23 15.99
CA GLY A 191 8.58 -19.10 15.38
C GLY A 191 7.95 -18.47 14.13
N GLY A 192 7.58 -17.19 14.19
CA GLY A 192 7.07 -16.45 13.04
C GLY A 192 8.08 -16.34 11.89
N ILE A 193 9.34 -16.01 12.20
CA ILE A 193 10.44 -15.94 11.21
C ILE A 193 10.62 -17.30 10.51
N ILE A 194 10.72 -18.38 11.29
CA ILE A 194 10.93 -19.73 10.78
C ILE A 194 9.73 -20.15 9.93
N TRP A 195 8.51 -19.98 10.45
CA TRP A 195 7.28 -20.35 9.75
C TRP A 195 7.12 -19.60 8.43
N GLY A 196 7.23 -18.27 8.45
CA GLY A 196 7.14 -17.43 7.25
C GLY A 196 8.19 -17.83 6.21
N SER A 197 9.44 -18.02 6.62
CA SER A 197 10.53 -18.39 5.71
C SER A 197 10.36 -19.79 5.11
N VAL A 198 10.02 -20.79 5.92
CA VAL A 198 9.87 -22.19 5.49
C VAL A 198 8.68 -22.33 4.55
N ILE A 199 7.51 -21.79 4.92
CA ILE A 199 6.32 -21.90 4.08
C ILE A 199 6.50 -21.12 2.78
N SER A 200 7.09 -19.92 2.81
CA SER A 200 7.44 -19.22 1.57
C SER A 200 8.39 -20.01 0.69
N ALA A 201 9.42 -20.65 1.26
CA ALA A 201 10.33 -21.49 0.48
C ALA A 201 9.60 -22.68 -0.17
N ILE A 202 8.66 -23.32 0.55
CA ILE A 202 7.82 -24.40 0.01
C ILE A 202 6.94 -23.88 -1.13
N LEU A 203 6.26 -22.75 -0.91
CA LEU A 203 5.39 -22.13 -1.92
C LEU A 203 6.18 -21.72 -3.17
N ILE A 204 7.34 -21.10 -3.00
CA ILE A 204 8.26 -20.77 -4.09
C ILE A 204 8.73 -22.02 -4.82
N TYR A 205 9.10 -23.08 -4.10
CA TYR A 205 9.50 -24.34 -4.72
C TYR A 205 8.37 -24.94 -5.57
N ILE A 206 7.14 -24.96 -5.04
CA ILE A 206 5.95 -25.41 -5.78
C ILE A 206 5.76 -24.56 -7.03
N ARG A 207 5.81 -23.23 -6.91
CA ARG A 207 5.67 -22.28 -8.02
C ARG A 207 6.74 -22.51 -9.10
N GLN A 208 8.01 -22.60 -8.73
CA GLN A 208 9.13 -22.83 -9.65
C GLN A 208 9.05 -24.20 -10.31
N ARG A 209 8.61 -25.22 -9.57
CA ARG A 209 8.39 -26.55 -10.12
C ARG A 209 7.22 -26.55 -11.11
N MET A 210 6.14 -25.82 -10.84
CA MET A 210 5.04 -25.64 -11.78
C MET A 210 5.47 -24.87 -13.04
N LEU A 211 6.32 -23.84 -12.89
CA LEU A 211 6.88 -23.09 -14.02
C LEU A 211 7.79 -23.95 -14.93
N ARG A 212 8.53 -24.90 -14.35
CA ARG A 212 9.52 -25.74 -15.07
C ARG A 212 9.00 -27.11 -15.48
N SER A 213 7.92 -27.59 -14.89
CA SER A 213 7.34 -28.88 -15.19
C SER A 213 6.74 -28.87 -16.61
N ARG A 214 7.08 -29.88 -17.42
CA ARG A 214 6.41 -30.15 -18.71
C ARG A 214 4.92 -30.49 -18.56
N LEU A 215 4.43 -30.70 -17.34
CA LEU A 215 3.00 -30.81 -17.07
C LEU A 215 2.37 -29.43 -17.25
N ASN A 216 1.92 -29.18 -18.48
CA ASN A 216 1.05 -28.14 -19.04
C ASN A 216 0.11 -27.36 -18.08
N PHE A 217 0.60 -26.75 -16.99
CA PHE A 217 -0.18 -25.79 -16.21
C PHE A 217 -0.13 -24.38 -16.79
N LEU A 218 0.90 -24.08 -17.59
CA LEU A 218 1.09 -22.79 -18.28
C LEU A 218 0.95 -22.90 -19.80
N ASN A 219 1.29 -24.08 -20.36
CA ASN A 219 1.16 -24.36 -21.81
C ASN A 219 -0.22 -24.88 -22.20
N ASN A 220 -1.16 -25.00 -21.27
CA ASN A 220 -2.55 -25.12 -21.67
C ASN A 220 -3.04 -23.71 -21.98
N THR A 221 -3.26 -23.41 -23.26
CA THR A 221 -3.71 -22.13 -23.83
C THR A 221 -4.88 -21.47 -23.08
N TYR A 222 -5.61 -22.25 -22.25
CA TYR A 222 -6.75 -21.81 -21.46
C TYR A 222 -6.43 -21.24 -20.06
N ASN A 223 -5.28 -21.53 -19.46
CA ASN A 223 -4.96 -21.13 -18.09
C ASN A 223 -3.87 -20.06 -18.06
N ASN A 224 -4.26 -18.78 -18.12
CA ASN A 224 -3.41 -17.57 -18.06
C ASN A 224 -2.64 -17.38 -16.73
N GLY A 225 -1.99 -18.43 -16.22
CA GLY A 225 -1.32 -18.46 -14.93
C GLY A 225 -2.27 -18.33 -13.73
N THR A 226 -3.58 -18.51 -13.91
CA THR A 226 -4.62 -18.31 -12.88
C THR A 226 -4.31 -19.05 -11.57
N PRO A 227 -3.88 -20.33 -11.55
CA PRO A 227 -3.54 -21.01 -10.30
C PRO A 227 -2.39 -20.33 -9.54
N LEU A 228 -1.37 -19.82 -10.26
CA LEU A 228 -0.25 -19.12 -9.65
C LEU A 228 -0.68 -17.77 -9.07
N LYS A 229 -1.59 -17.06 -9.75
CA LYS A 229 -2.17 -15.79 -9.26
C LYS A 229 -3.04 -15.99 -8.02
N ILE A 230 -3.88 -17.03 -8.00
CA ILE A 230 -4.69 -17.39 -6.82
C ILE A 230 -3.78 -17.76 -5.64
N MET A 231 -2.77 -18.62 -5.89
CA MET A 231 -1.79 -18.97 -4.87
C MET A 231 -1.06 -17.75 -4.32
N TYR A 232 -0.66 -16.82 -5.20
CA TYR A 232 -0.05 -15.54 -4.82
C TYR A 232 -0.96 -14.72 -3.91
N LEU A 233 -2.25 -14.59 -4.25
CA LEU A 233 -3.23 -13.86 -3.46
C LEU A 233 -3.53 -14.50 -2.10
N LEU A 234 -3.60 -15.84 -2.04
CA LEU A 234 -3.92 -16.57 -0.83
C LEU A 234 -2.74 -16.73 0.14
N THR A 235 -1.50 -16.55 -0.34
CA THR A 235 -0.26 -16.71 0.44
C THR A 235 -0.28 -15.97 1.78
N PRO A 236 -0.55 -14.65 1.87
CA PRO A 236 -0.54 -13.93 3.15
C PRO A 236 -1.54 -14.49 4.16
N TYR A 237 -2.76 -14.81 3.72
CA TYR A 237 -3.80 -15.34 4.59
C TYR A 237 -3.42 -16.72 5.14
N LEU A 238 -2.91 -17.61 4.29
CA LEU A 238 -2.46 -18.94 4.72
C LEU A 238 -1.34 -18.84 5.76
N ILE A 239 -0.36 -17.98 5.52
CA ILE A 239 0.78 -17.82 6.42
C ILE A 239 0.34 -17.24 7.76
N TYR A 240 -0.46 -16.17 7.74
CA TYR A 240 -0.96 -15.50 8.95
C TYR A 240 -1.81 -16.44 9.80
N PHE A 241 -2.90 -16.99 9.27
CA PHE A 241 -3.86 -17.75 10.07
C PHE A 241 -3.27 -19.06 10.61
N VAL A 242 -2.34 -19.68 9.89
CA VAL A 242 -1.67 -20.88 10.40
C VAL A 242 -0.62 -20.52 11.46
N ALA A 243 0.10 -19.40 11.29
CA ALA A 243 1.02 -18.91 12.32
C ALA A 243 0.30 -18.64 13.66
N GLU A 244 -0.82 -17.93 13.61
CA GLU A 244 -1.63 -17.64 14.80
C GLU A 244 -2.13 -18.94 15.47
N ARG A 245 -2.54 -19.94 14.69
CA ARG A 245 -2.92 -21.27 15.23
C ARG A 245 -1.76 -22.04 15.88
N LEU A 246 -0.53 -21.76 15.48
CA LEU A 246 0.69 -22.32 16.07
C LEU A 246 1.18 -21.51 17.28
N ASN A 247 0.45 -20.45 17.68
CA ASN A 247 0.85 -19.50 18.73
C ASN A 247 2.20 -18.83 18.44
N VAL A 248 2.50 -18.58 17.16
CA VAL A 248 3.65 -17.79 16.73
C VAL A 248 3.15 -16.54 16.02
N SER A 249 3.98 -15.49 15.95
CA SER A 249 3.54 -14.19 15.44
C SER A 249 3.18 -14.25 13.96
N GLY A 250 1.89 -14.12 13.63
CA GLY A 250 1.41 -14.08 12.25
C GLY A 250 1.91 -12.86 11.49
N ILE A 251 2.02 -11.71 12.16
CA ILE A 251 2.55 -10.46 11.60
C ILE A 251 4.01 -10.62 11.17
N ILE A 252 4.88 -11.15 12.05
CA ILE A 252 6.29 -11.40 11.69
C ILE A 252 6.38 -12.44 10.57
N ALA A 253 5.54 -13.48 10.61
CA ALA A 253 5.54 -14.52 9.58
C ALA A 253 5.22 -13.96 8.19
N VAL A 254 4.19 -13.11 8.04
CA VAL A 254 3.84 -12.51 6.74
C VAL A 254 4.89 -11.51 6.24
N VAL A 255 5.52 -10.76 7.14
CA VAL A 255 6.61 -9.83 6.79
C VAL A 255 7.81 -10.59 6.21
N PHE A 256 8.28 -11.62 6.91
CA PHE A 256 9.40 -12.44 6.44
C PHE A 256 9.05 -13.21 5.17
N ALA A 257 7.82 -13.71 5.07
CA ALA A 257 7.32 -14.32 3.84
C ALA A 257 7.38 -13.34 2.66
N GLY A 258 6.92 -12.11 2.85
CA GLY A 258 7.03 -11.04 1.84
C GLY A 258 8.47 -10.83 1.38
N LEU A 259 9.41 -10.68 2.32
CA LEU A 259 10.83 -10.50 2.03
C LEU A 259 11.43 -11.68 1.23
N VAL A 260 11.06 -12.91 1.55
CA VAL A 260 11.50 -14.11 0.81
C VAL A 260 10.91 -14.13 -0.60
N HIS A 261 9.64 -13.74 -0.77
CA HIS A 261 9.00 -13.63 -2.08
C HIS A 261 9.58 -12.51 -2.94
N ASN A 262 10.07 -11.41 -2.35
CA ASN A 262 10.79 -10.37 -3.09
C ASN A 262 12.02 -10.93 -3.83
N ALA A 263 12.84 -11.71 -3.12
CA ALA A 263 14.07 -12.28 -3.66
C ALA A 263 13.82 -13.24 -4.84
N GLU A 264 12.71 -13.98 -4.80
CA GLU A 264 12.27 -14.82 -5.92
C GLU A 264 11.79 -13.99 -7.12
N GLY A 265 10.96 -12.98 -6.86
CA GLY A 265 10.38 -12.10 -7.88
C GLY A 265 11.44 -11.41 -8.73
N GLU A 266 12.48 -10.85 -8.11
CA GLU A 266 13.57 -10.18 -8.83
C GLU A 266 14.31 -11.11 -9.81
N ARG A 267 14.46 -12.40 -9.46
CA ARG A 267 15.17 -13.37 -10.31
C ARG A 267 14.26 -14.03 -11.35
N SER A 268 12.97 -14.13 -11.08
CA SER A 268 12.02 -14.86 -11.92
C SER A 268 11.21 -13.97 -12.85
N ALA A 269 11.29 -12.64 -12.70
CA ALA A 269 10.51 -11.69 -13.49
C ALA A 269 10.68 -11.89 -15.02
N LEU A 270 11.89 -12.21 -15.47
CA LEU A 270 12.17 -12.45 -16.89
C LEU A 270 11.81 -13.87 -17.36
N ALA A 271 11.60 -14.82 -16.44
CA ALA A 271 11.21 -16.17 -16.80
C ALA A 271 9.75 -16.24 -17.29
N ASN A 272 8.89 -15.37 -16.77
CA ASN A 272 7.54 -15.14 -17.30
C ASN A 272 7.14 -13.67 -17.08
N PRO A 273 7.50 -12.77 -18.02
CA PRO A 273 7.27 -11.32 -17.88
C PRO A 273 5.80 -10.96 -17.72
N LYS A 274 4.90 -11.65 -18.44
CA LYS A 274 3.45 -11.43 -18.35
C LYS A 274 2.92 -11.73 -16.94
N LEU A 275 3.26 -12.90 -16.39
CA LEU A 275 2.85 -13.26 -15.03
C LEU A 275 3.46 -12.32 -13.98
N ALA A 276 4.71 -11.89 -14.16
CA ALA A 276 5.35 -10.94 -13.27
C ALA A 276 4.64 -9.58 -13.30
N TYR A 277 4.33 -9.07 -14.48
CA TYR A 277 3.57 -7.83 -14.69
C TYR A 277 2.18 -7.91 -14.07
N ASP A 278 1.46 -9.01 -14.29
CA ASP A 278 0.14 -9.24 -13.70
C ASP A 278 0.20 -9.28 -12.17
N ASN A 279 1.20 -9.93 -11.58
CA ASN A 279 1.37 -9.98 -10.12
C ASN A 279 1.69 -8.61 -9.52
N PHE A 280 2.52 -7.80 -10.18
CA PHE A 280 2.77 -6.43 -9.73
C PHE A 280 1.51 -5.57 -9.80
N SER A 281 0.77 -5.66 -10.91
CA SER A 281 -0.49 -4.93 -11.08
C SER A 281 -1.54 -5.35 -10.05
N LEU A 282 -1.66 -6.64 -9.77
CA LEU A 282 -2.56 -7.18 -8.74
C LEU A 282 -2.14 -6.71 -7.34
N ARG A 283 -0.85 -6.79 -7.02
CA ARG A 283 -0.32 -6.31 -5.73
C ARG A 283 -0.66 -4.85 -5.50
N ASP A 284 -0.37 -4.00 -6.48
CA ASP A 284 -0.54 -2.55 -6.36
C ASP A 284 -2.04 -2.21 -6.24
N LEU A 285 -2.91 -2.83 -7.06
CA LEU A 285 -4.36 -2.66 -6.97
C LEU A 285 -4.92 -3.09 -5.60
N ILE A 286 -4.50 -4.25 -5.10
CA ILE A 286 -5.00 -4.76 -3.82
C ILE A 286 -4.49 -3.90 -2.67
N SER A 287 -3.23 -3.46 -2.72
CA SER A 287 -2.65 -2.57 -1.72
C SER A 287 -3.38 -1.23 -1.69
N ASP A 288 -3.67 -0.63 -2.85
CA ASP A 288 -4.44 0.61 -2.96
C ASP A 288 -5.84 0.49 -2.34
N VAL A 289 -6.54 -0.62 -2.63
CA VAL A 289 -7.88 -0.88 -2.08
C VAL A 289 -7.82 -1.13 -0.58
N LEU A 290 -6.92 -1.99 -0.10
CA LEU A 290 -6.79 -2.30 1.32
C LEU A 290 -6.36 -1.08 2.13
N ASN A 291 -5.42 -0.27 1.64
CA ASN A 291 -5.05 1.01 2.26
C ASN A 291 -6.24 1.97 2.32
N SER A 292 -7.00 2.09 1.22
CA SER A 292 -8.21 2.92 1.23
C SER A 292 -9.23 2.42 2.25
N VAL A 293 -9.42 1.10 2.38
CA VAL A 293 -10.30 0.50 3.41
C VAL A 293 -9.82 0.83 4.82
N VAL A 294 -8.51 0.70 5.10
CA VAL A 294 -7.91 1.11 6.38
C VAL A 294 -8.34 2.53 6.76
N PHE A 295 -8.16 3.48 5.83
CA PHE A 295 -8.45 4.89 6.09
C PHE A 295 -9.96 5.17 6.17
N VAL A 296 -10.80 4.49 5.38
CA VAL A 296 -12.26 4.54 5.53
C VAL A 296 -12.67 4.08 6.93
N VAL A 297 -12.13 2.95 7.41
CA VAL A 297 -12.42 2.43 8.75
C VAL A 297 -11.96 3.42 9.81
N LEU A 298 -10.74 3.97 9.69
CA LEU A 298 -10.24 5.00 10.60
C LEU A 298 -11.21 6.20 10.65
N GLY A 299 -11.64 6.72 9.50
CA GLY A 299 -12.59 7.83 9.42
C GLY A 299 -13.93 7.54 10.07
N ILE A 300 -14.50 6.36 9.82
CA ILE A 300 -15.75 5.89 10.46
C ILE A 300 -15.60 5.93 11.98
N MET A 301 -14.47 5.45 12.47
CA MET A 301 -14.26 5.22 13.90
C MET A 301 -13.95 6.52 14.64
N LEU A 302 -13.21 7.44 14.02
CA LEU A 302 -13.02 8.80 14.55
C LEU A 302 -14.37 9.50 14.76
N VAL A 303 -15.27 9.42 13.78
CA VAL A 303 -16.59 10.06 13.85
C VAL A 303 -17.52 9.34 14.84
N ARG A 304 -17.54 8.00 14.86
CA ARG A 304 -18.31 7.22 15.85
C ARG A 304 -17.89 7.57 17.27
N THR A 305 -16.59 7.62 17.52
CA THR A 305 -16.02 7.94 18.83
C THR A 305 -16.36 9.39 19.22
N ALA A 306 -16.29 10.34 18.27
CA ALA A 306 -16.63 11.74 18.53
C ALA A 306 -18.12 11.96 18.84
N PHE A 307 -19.02 11.17 18.24
CA PHE A 307 -20.46 11.28 18.48
C PHE A 307 -20.98 10.43 19.64
N ASP A 308 -20.17 9.53 20.18
CA ASP A 308 -20.59 8.69 21.28
C ASP A 308 -20.65 9.49 22.61
N LYS A 309 -21.87 9.83 23.01
CA LYS A 309 -22.14 10.57 24.25
C LYS A 309 -21.84 9.77 25.53
N SER A 310 -21.63 8.45 25.43
CA SER A 310 -21.25 7.60 26.56
C SER A 310 -19.73 7.60 26.83
N VAL A 311 -18.95 8.16 25.90
CA VAL A 311 -17.47 8.16 25.91
C VAL A 311 -16.93 9.47 26.51
N THR A 312 -17.78 10.48 26.77
CA THR A 312 -17.33 11.72 27.41
C THR A 312 -16.90 11.47 28.85
N TYR A 313 -15.60 11.70 29.12
CA TYR A 313 -15.02 11.71 30.45
C TYR A 313 -15.50 12.95 31.22
N HIS A 314 -16.79 13.04 31.52
CA HIS A 314 -17.41 14.14 32.29
C HIS A 314 -17.16 15.54 31.69
N GLY A 315 -16.97 15.65 30.37
CA GLY A 315 -16.62 16.91 29.69
C GLY A 315 -15.14 17.31 29.78
N SER A 316 -14.28 16.44 30.32
CA SER A 316 -12.84 16.65 30.43
C SER A 316 -12.12 16.46 29.08
N LEU A 317 -11.14 17.34 28.81
CA LEU A 317 -10.26 17.28 27.62
C LEU A 317 -9.00 16.42 27.85
N VAL A 318 -8.96 15.62 28.93
CA VAL A 318 -7.80 14.79 29.29
C VAL A 318 -7.34 13.86 28.14
N TRP A 319 -8.26 13.32 27.34
CA TRP A 319 -7.90 12.51 26.17
C TRP A 319 -7.13 13.28 25.09
N VAL A 320 -7.44 14.58 24.91
CA VAL A 320 -6.69 15.46 23.99
C VAL A 320 -5.29 15.70 24.51
N GLU A 321 -5.18 16.02 25.80
CA GLU A 321 -3.90 16.25 26.46
C GLU A 321 -3.02 15.01 26.40
N LEU A 322 -3.57 13.83 26.69
CA LEU A 322 -2.87 12.56 26.57
C LEU A 322 -2.42 12.28 25.14
N GLY A 323 -3.30 12.42 24.15
CA GLY A 323 -2.94 12.24 22.74
C GLY A 323 -1.82 13.18 22.29
N VAL A 324 -1.85 14.44 22.74
CA VAL A 324 -0.77 15.41 22.49
C VAL A 324 0.52 14.99 23.17
N ILE A 325 0.47 14.55 24.43
CA ILE A 325 1.65 14.10 25.18
C ILE A 325 2.28 12.88 24.50
N LEU A 326 1.49 11.88 24.12
CA LEU A 326 1.96 10.70 23.42
C LEU A 326 2.63 11.11 22.09
N TYR A 327 2.01 12.00 21.32
CA TYR A 327 2.57 12.47 20.05
C TYR A 327 3.89 13.22 20.25
N VAL A 328 3.93 14.18 21.17
CA VAL A 328 5.13 14.98 21.45
C VAL A 328 6.25 14.12 22.03
N ALA A 329 5.94 13.21 22.95
CA ALA A 329 6.92 12.28 23.52
C ALA A 329 7.56 11.41 22.44
N ASN A 330 6.74 10.78 21.59
CA ASN A 330 7.24 9.99 20.46
C ASN A 330 8.09 10.84 19.50
N LEU A 331 7.59 12.02 19.11
CA LEU A 331 8.31 12.93 18.21
C LEU A 331 9.69 13.33 18.77
N LEU A 332 9.75 13.70 20.05
CA LEU A 332 11.00 14.11 20.71
C LEU A 332 11.97 12.94 20.83
N VAL A 333 11.51 11.75 21.27
CA VAL A 333 12.38 10.57 21.36
C VAL A 333 12.95 10.23 19.99
N ARG A 334 12.11 10.19 18.95
CA ARG A 334 12.56 9.91 17.58
C ARG A 334 13.58 10.94 17.09
N TYR A 335 13.35 12.22 17.34
CA TYR A 335 14.29 13.29 16.98
C TYR A 335 15.63 13.13 17.71
N LEU A 336 15.60 13.00 19.03
CA LEU A 336 16.80 12.87 19.86
C LEU A 336 17.57 11.61 19.52
N TYR A 337 16.90 10.47 19.36
CA TYR A 337 17.51 9.21 18.97
C TYR A 337 18.16 9.29 17.58
N SER A 338 17.44 9.85 16.62
CA SER A 338 17.92 10.06 15.26
C SER A 338 19.15 10.98 15.21
N HIS A 339 19.15 12.05 15.99
CA HIS A 339 20.25 13.01 16.01
C HIS A 339 21.47 12.51 16.81
N TRP A 340 21.27 11.91 17.98
CA TRP A 340 22.36 11.56 18.92
C TRP A 340 22.87 10.13 18.73
N VAL A 341 21.99 9.17 18.44
CA VAL A 341 22.37 7.76 18.27
C VAL A 341 22.69 7.45 16.81
N GLN A 342 21.86 7.92 15.87
CA GLN A 342 22.10 7.71 14.43
C GLN A 342 22.98 8.78 13.77
N HIS A 343 23.40 9.80 14.54
CA HIS A 343 24.30 10.86 14.09
C HIS A 343 23.82 11.55 12.79
N ARG A 344 22.50 11.70 12.63
CA ARG A 344 21.92 12.47 11.53
C ARG A 344 22.07 13.96 11.77
N ASP A 345 22.23 14.71 10.69
CA ASP A 345 22.14 16.17 10.74
C ASP A 345 20.73 16.59 11.19
N ASN A 346 20.63 17.82 11.72
CA ASN A 346 19.40 18.33 12.33
C ASN A 346 18.18 18.23 11.38
N ARG A 347 18.36 18.53 10.08
CA ARG A 347 17.27 18.48 9.10
C ARG A 347 16.80 17.05 8.87
N SER A 348 17.71 16.10 8.65
CA SER A 348 17.34 14.69 8.49
C SER A 348 16.75 14.10 9.76
N ALA A 349 17.21 14.54 10.94
CA ALA A 349 16.65 14.11 12.22
C ALA A 349 15.16 14.51 12.36
N TRP A 350 14.82 15.75 12.00
CA TRP A 350 13.41 16.21 11.97
C TRP A 350 12.58 15.49 10.91
N ILE A 351 13.12 15.27 9.72
CA ILE A 351 12.42 14.52 8.66
C ILE A 351 12.09 13.10 9.14
N PHE A 352 13.05 12.42 9.77
CA PHE A 352 12.83 11.10 10.33
C PHE A 352 11.84 11.10 11.50
N ALA A 353 11.93 12.07 12.41
CA ALA A 353 11.05 12.16 13.56
C ALA A 353 9.59 12.37 13.13
N LEU A 354 9.36 13.36 12.26
CA LEU A 354 8.05 13.67 11.68
C LEU A 354 7.53 12.56 10.76
N GLY A 355 8.42 11.75 10.19
CA GLY A 355 8.04 10.63 9.34
C GLY A 355 7.51 9.40 10.07
N GLY A 356 7.52 9.40 11.40
CA GLY A 356 6.90 8.36 12.22
C GLY A 356 5.41 8.55 12.34
N ILE A 357 4.67 8.24 11.28
CA ILE A 357 3.23 8.47 11.20
C ILE A 357 2.49 7.27 11.73
N HIS A 358 1.39 7.50 12.41
CA HIS A 358 0.54 6.46 12.97
C HIS A 358 -0.67 6.23 12.06
N GLY A 359 -1.12 4.99 11.99
CA GLY A 359 -2.11 4.58 10.98
C GLY A 359 -2.94 3.38 11.41
N ALA A 360 -3.09 2.43 10.48
CA ALA A 360 -4.00 1.28 10.62
C ALA A 360 -3.75 0.45 11.87
N VAL A 361 -2.46 0.20 12.13
CA VAL A 361 -2.01 -0.78 13.11
C VAL A 361 -2.16 -0.21 14.51
N THR A 362 -1.72 1.02 14.75
CA THR A 362 -1.98 1.79 15.99
C THR A 362 -3.45 1.72 16.37
N PHE A 363 -4.33 1.95 15.39
CA PHE A 363 -5.76 1.88 15.60
C PHE A 363 -6.27 0.46 15.93
N ALA A 364 -5.84 -0.55 15.17
CA ALA A 364 -6.21 -1.94 15.43
C ALA A 364 -5.79 -2.39 16.84
N LEU A 365 -4.58 -2.00 17.26
CA LEU A 365 -4.05 -2.26 18.59
C LEU A 365 -4.89 -1.61 19.68
N ALA A 366 -5.31 -0.35 19.51
CA ALA A 366 -6.24 0.29 20.44
C ALA A 366 -7.51 -0.55 20.63
N PHE A 367 -8.05 -1.11 19.54
CA PHE A 367 -9.25 -1.96 19.60
C PHE A 367 -9.01 -3.35 20.19
N THR A 368 -7.79 -3.89 20.12
CA THR A 368 -7.50 -5.16 20.82
C THR A 368 -7.73 -5.03 22.33
N VAL A 369 -7.52 -3.84 22.90
CA VAL A 369 -7.79 -3.55 24.31
C VAL A 369 -9.28 -3.76 24.66
N ALA A 370 -10.20 -3.51 23.72
CA ALA A 370 -11.64 -3.71 23.93
C ALA A 370 -12.00 -5.16 24.29
N ALA A 371 -11.23 -6.13 23.78
CA ALA A 371 -11.44 -7.55 24.00
C ALA A 371 -10.80 -8.07 25.31
N THR A 372 -10.17 -7.19 26.10
CA THR A 372 -9.47 -7.55 27.33
C THR A 372 -10.26 -7.21 28.60
N GLN A 373 -9.69 -7.49 29.78
CA GLN A 373 -10.28 -7.16 31.07
C GLN A 373 -10.11 -5.67 31.47
N VAL A 374 -9.71 -4.81 30.53
CA VAL A 374 -9.62 -3.35 30.76
C VAL A 374 -11.03 -2.77 30.90
N LYS A 375 -11.20 -1.81 31.81
CA LYS A 375 -12.51 -1.19 32.07
C LYS A 375 -12.96 -0.41 30.83
N THR A 376 -14.26 -0.39 30.55
CA THR A 376 -14.82 0.33 29.39
C THR A 376 -14.43 1.81 29.36
N GLN A 377 -14.38 2.47 30.53
CA GLN A 377 -13.95 3.87 30.64
C GLN A 377 -12.48 4.07 30.23
N ASP A 378 -11.60 3.16 30.62
CA ASP A 378 -10.17 3.21 30.30
C ASP A 378 -9.93 2.88 28.82
N PHE A 379 -10.68 1.91 28.28
CA PHE A 379 -10.70 1.62 26.85
C PHE A 379 -11.12 2.84 26.01
N ASN A 380 -12.21 3.51 26.40
CA ASN A 380 -12.68 4.72 25.75
C ASN A 380 -11.61 5.83 25.75
N LEU A 381 -10.91 6.00 26.87
CA LEU A 381 -9.82 6.96 26.99
C LEU A 381 -8.64 6.61 26.08
N VAL A 382 -8.26 5.33 26.01
CA VAL A 382 -7.25 4.83 25.07
C VAL A 382 -7.63 5.18 23.65
N LEU A 383 -8.83 4.79 23.23
CA LEU A 383 -9.29 4.99 21.86
C LEU A 383 -9.30 6.48 21.45
N MET A 384 -9.80 7.36 22.33
CA MET A 384 -9.84 8.80 22.06
C MET A 384 -8.44 9.43 22.02
N SER A 385 -7.55 9.04 22.93
CA SER A 385 -6.19 9.58 22.99
C SER A 385 -5.36 9.16 21.77
N GLU A 386 -5.44 7.90 21.37
CA GLU A 386 -4.79 7.38 20.16
C GLU A 386 -5.36 8.02 18.88
N SER A 387 -6.67 8.30 18.86
CA SER A 387 -7.30 9.04 17.76
C SER A 387 -6.68 10.43 17.56
N VAL A 388 -6.43 11.16 18.65
CA VAL A 388 -5.75 12.47 18.61
C VAL A 388 -4.32 12.32 18.12
N LEU A 389 -3.59 11.33 18.63
CA LEU A 389 -2.23 11.04 18.21
C LEU A 389 -2.15 10.73 16.71
N ILE A 390 -3.04 9.88 16.17
CA ILE A 390 -3.10 9.56 14.75
C ILE A 390 -3.34 10.83 13.94
N ILE A 391 -4.33 11.64 14.31
CA ILE A 391 -4.65 12.91 13.63
C ILE A 391 -3.43 13.85 13.63
N LEU A 392 -2.77 14.03 14.77
CA LEU A 392 -1.59 14.88 14.88
C LEU A 392 -0.43 14.35 14.03
N SER A 393 -0.18 13.04 14.06
CA SER A 393 0.86 12.37 13.27
C SER A 393 0.63 12.49 11.76
N MET A 394 -0.60 12.71 11.31
CA MET A 394 -0.91 12.94 9.91
C MET A 394 -0.88 14.43 9.53
N ILE A 395 -1.47 15.30 10.35
CA ILE A 395 -1.62 16.73 10.03
C ILE A 395 -0.28 17.47 10.15
N VAL A 396 0.46 17.23 11.23
CA VAL A 396 1.69 17.99 11.52
C VAL A 396 2.74 17.76 10.42
N PRO A 397 3.09 16.52 10.03
CA PRO A 397 4.03 16.30 8.93
C PRO A 397 3.52 16.81 7.58
N THR A 398 2.22 16.70 7.29
CA THR A 398 1.63 17.24 6.05
C THR A 398 1.83 18.74 5.89
N ILE A 399 1.81 19.49 6.99
CA ILE A 399 2.07 20.92 6.99
C ILE A 399 3.59 21.17 6.94
N LEU A 400 4.35 20.57 7.85
CA LEU A 400 5.77 20.85 8.01
C LEU A 400 6.63 20.37 6.83
N PHE A 401 6.32 19.23 6.22
CA PHE A 401 7.05 18.73 5.07
C PHE A 401 6.97 19.65 3.85
N LYS A 402 5.91 20.44 3.69
CA LYS A 402 5.84 21.44 2.62
C LYS A 402 6.92 22.53 2.73
N PHE A 403 7.42 22.76 3.94
CA PHE A 403 8.49 23.73 4.23
C PHE A 403 9.87 23.08 4.30
N ILE A 404 9.95 21.81 4.71
CA ILE A 404 11.22 21.10 4.93
C ILE A 404 11.66 20.32 3.69
N LEU A 405 10.76 19.68 2.96
CA LEU A 405 11.09 18.81 1.82
C LEU A 405 11.03 19.57 0.49
N PRO A 406 11.92 19.24 -0.46
CA PRO A 406 11.79 19.73 -1.81
C PRO A 406 10.52 19.18 -2.45
N LYS A 407 9.86 20.01 -3.27
CA LYS A 407 8.71 19.57 -4.07
C LYS A 407 9.16 18.57 -5.12
N THR A 408 8.34 17.56 -5.39
CA THR A 408 8.53 16.71 -6.56
C THR A 408 8.55 17.61 -7.78
N PRO A 409 9.59 17.53 -8.63
CA PRO A 409 9.64 18.31 -9.85
C PRO A 409 8.49 17.83 -10.75
N THR A 410 7.32 18.47 -10.62
CA THR A 410 6.37 18.57 -11.70
C THR A 410 7.01 19.52 -12.69
N ASP A 411 7.42 18.98 -13.82
CA ASP A 411 7.92 19.78 -14.94
C ASP A 411 6.80 19.84 -15.98
N PRO A 412 5.92 20.86 -15.94
CA PRO A 412 4.91 21.04 -16.96
C PRO A 412 5.50 21.08 -18.37
N ALA A 413 6.77 21.47 -18.53
CA ALA A 413 7.45 21.41 -19.82
C ALA A 413 7.78 19.96 -20.21
N PHE A 414 8.16 19.10 -19.26
CA PHE A 414 8.33 17.67 -19.48
C PHE A 414 7.01 17.00 -19.87
N ASP A 415 5.91 17.26 -19.16
CA ASP A 415 4.60 16.70 -19.49
C ASP A 415 4.11 17.16 -20.88
N ARG A 416 4.30 18.44 -21.19
CA ARG A 416 4.04 18.98 -22.54
C ARG A 416 4.93 18.33 -23.60
N LYS A 417 6.20 18.07 -23.28
CA LYS A 417 7.15 17.40 -24.19
C LYS A 417 6.75 15.94 -24.43
N ILE A 418 6.33 15.21 -23.40
CA ILE A 418 5.74 13.87 -23.54
C ILE A 418 4.53 13.93 -24.47
N ALA A 419 3.57 14.80 -24.19
CA ALA A 419 2.35 14.91 -24.99
C ALA A 419 2.65 15.25 -26.46
N LYS A 420 3.63 16.13 -26.71
CA LYS A 420 4.09 16.47 -28.06
C LYS A 420 4.73 15.27 -28.78
N VAL A 421 5.70 14.60 -28.15
CA VAL A 421 6.38 13.44 -28.74
C VAL A 421 5.39 12.30 -28.97
N ARG A 422 4.46 12.06 -28.04
CA ARG A 422 3.38 11.07 -28.20
C ARG A 422 2.48 11.41 -29.39
N ALA A 423 2.10 12.68 -29.57
CA ALA A 423 1.29 13.10 -30.72
C ALA A 423 2.03 12.89 -32.05
N GLU A 424 3.32 13.24 -32.12
CA GLU A 424 4.16 13.02 -33.30
C GLU A 424 4.35 11.52 -33.60
N MET A 425 4.62 10.72 -32.57
CA MET A 425 4.69 9.25 -32.64
C MET A 425 3.42 8.65 -33.24
N ILE A 426 2.25 9.01 -32.71
CA ILE A 426 0.94 8.55 -33.21
C ILE A 426 0.73 8.98 -34.67
N GLN A 427 1.15 10.20 -35.05
CA GLN A 427 1.06 10.65 -36.44
C GLN A 427 1.92 9.81 -37.39
N ILE A 428 3.11 9.38 -36.96
CA ILE A 428 3.94 8.44 -37.72
C ILE A 428 3.21 7.10 -37.90
N GLY A 429 2.57 6.59 -36.84
CA GLY A 429 1.74 5.39 -36.91
C GLY A 429 0.58 5.51 -37.89
N ILE A 430 -0.16 6.63 -37.84
CA ILE A 430 -1.26 6.92 -38.78
C ILE A 430 -0.74 7.01 -40.22
N GLN A 431 0.37 7.71 -40.46
CA GLN A 431 0.98 7.80 -41.79
C GLN A 431 1.42 6.43 -42.32
N ARG A 432 1.85 5.52 -41.45
CA ARG A 432 2.19 4.14 -41.84
C ARG A 432 0.95 3.39 -42.32
N ILE A 433 -0.18 3.50 -41.63
CA ILE A 433 -1.45 2.89 -42.05
C ILE A 433 -1.94 3.44 -43.38
N LEU A 434 -1.89 4.75 -43.57
CA LEU A 434 -2.35 5.40 -44.81
C LEU A 434 -1.52 5.02 -46.06
N ARG A 435 -0.34 4.42 -45.87
CA ARG A 435 0.53 3.93 -46.95
C ARG A 435 0.37 2.42 -47.21
N MET A 436 -0.52 1.73 -46.50
CA MET A 436 -0.79 0.32 -46.71
C MET A 436 -1.93 0.18 -47.74
N ASP A 437 -1.56 -0.19 -48.96
CA ASP A 437 -2.52 -0.36 -50.07
C ASP A 437 -3.40 -1.62 -49.90
N ASP A 438 -2.90 -2.63 -49.17
CA ASP A 438 -3.58 -3.92 -48.98
C ASP A 438 -4.61 -3.92 -47.83
N LEU A 439 -4.76 -2.79 -47.11
CA LEU A 439 -5.63 -2.69 -45.94
C LEU A 439 -6.97 -2.05 -46.30
N SER A 440 -8.09 -2.69 -45.94
CA SER A 440 -9.42 -2.13 -46.20
C SER A 440 -9.60 -0.77 -45.51
N GLU A 441 -10.38 0.14 -46.13
CA GLU A 441 -10.72 1.44 -45.50
C GLU A 441 -11.34 1.28 -44.11
N GLU A 442 -12.05 0.18 -43.90
CA GLU A 442 -12.65 -0.16 -42.62
C GLU A 442 -11.59 -0.37 -41.53
N PHE A 443 -10.60 -1.23 -41.79
CA PHE A 443 -9.50 -1.48 -40.86
C PHE A 443 -8.62 -0.25 -40.66
N GLN A 444 -8.37 0.53 -41.73
CA GLN A 444 -7.67 1.80 -41.59
C GLN A 444 -8.39 2.73 -40.61
N LYS A 445 -9.71 2.90 -40.74
CA LYS A 445 -10.50 3.77 -39.83
C LYS A 445 -10.47 3.27 -38.38
N ALA A 446 -10.58 1.96 -38.17
CA ALA A 446 -10.53 1.36 -36.84
C ALA A 446 -9.15 1.56 -36.17
N ILE A 447 -8.06 1.24 -36.85
CA ILE A 447 -6.70 1.43 -36.31
C ILE A 447 -6.43 2.91 -36.04
N ILE A 448 -6.83 3.82 -36.94
CA ILE A 448 -6.65 5.27 -36.72
C ILE A 448 -7.43 5.75 -35.50
N PHE A 449 -8.64 5.22 -35.26
CA PHE A 449 -9.40 5.52 -34.04
C PHE A 449 -8.63 5.07 -32.79
N ASP A 450 -8.13 3.83 -32.78
CA ASP A 450 -7.35 3.28 -31.65
C ASP A 450 -6.09 4.08 -31.39
N LEU A 451 -5.34 4.44 -32.43
CA LEU A 451 -4.14 5.26 -32.33
C LEU A 451 -4.45 6.65 -31.74
N ARG A 452 -5.54 7.29 -32.17
CA ARG A 452 -5.97 8.58 -31.59
C ARG A 452 -6.42 8.46 -30.14
N SER A 453 -6.98 7.31 -29.77
CA SER A 453 -7.41 7.03 -28.40
C SER A 453 -6.23 7.01 -27.42
N GLN A 454 -5.02 6.63 -27.87
CA GLN A 454 -3.81 6.64 -27.04
C GLN A 454 -3.47 8.01 -26.47
N ASN A 455 -3.86 9.09 -27.16
CA ASN A 455 -3.63 10.46 -26.69
C ASN A 455 -4.87 11.07 -26.00
N GLY A 456 -5.90 10.27 -25.73
CA GLY A 456 -7.17 10.74 -25.16
C GLY A 456 -7.94 11.69 -26.06
N GLN A 457 -7.66 11.71 -27.38
CA GLN A 457 -8.28 12.63 -28.34
C GLN A 457 -9.65 12.14 -28.83
N THR A 458 -10.09 10.96 -28.42
CA THR A 458 -11.38 10.37 -28.79
C THR A 458 -12.47 10.82 -27.82
N THR A 459 -13.56 11.36 -28.37
CA THR A 459 -14.75 11.71 -27.59
C THR A 459 -15.58 10.48 -27.22
N VAL A 460 -16.37 10.55 -26.15
CA VAL A 460 -17.33 9.50 -25.76
C VAL A 460 -18.28 9.15 -26.91
N LYS A 461 -18.71 10.16 -27.70
CA LYS A 461 -19.57 9.94 -28.87
C LYS A 461 -18.88 9.10 -29.95
N GLN A 462 -17.59 9.35 -30.23
CA GLN A 462 -16.82 8.56 -31.19
C GLN A 462 -16.61 7.13 -30.69
N PHE A 463 -16.31 6.95 -29.40
CA PHE A 463 -16.23 5.62 -28.79
C PHE A 463 -17.53 4.84 -28.90
N ILE A 464 -18.68 5.45 -28.59
CA ILE A 464 -19.99 4.81 -28.75
C ILE A 464 -20.25 4.44 -30.21
N GLY A 465 -19.87 5.30 -31.16
CA GLY A 465 -20.00 5.05 -32.58
C GLY A 465 -19.20 3.82 -33.03
N GLU A 466 -17.93 3.74 -32.69
CA GLU A 466 -17.08 2.58 -33.00
C GLU A 466 -17.52 1.31 -32.27
N TRP A 467 -17.95 1.42 -31.02
CA TRP A 467 -18.51 0.29 -30.26
C TRP A 467 -19.76 -0.28 -30.90
N GLN A 468 -20.72 0.58 -31.29
CA GLN A 468 -21.91 0.17 -32.03
C GLN A 468 -21.55 -0.45 -33.38
N ARG A 469 -20.51 0.05 -34.05
CA ARG A 469 -20.00 -0.52 -35.29
C ARG A 469 -19.46 -1.93 -35.07
N MET A 470 -18.59 -2.13 -34.08
CA MET A 470 -18.03 -3.45 -33.75
C MET A 470 -19.11 -4.49 -33.45
N ILE A 471 -20.17 -4.12 -32.72
CA ILE A 471 -21.30 -5.03 -32.42
C ILE A 471 -22.08 -5.43 -33.67
N ARG A 472 -22.17 -4.54 -34.67
CA ARG A 472 -22.94 -4.78 -35.89
C ARG A 472 -22.18 -5.56 -36.97
N HIS A 473 -20.86 -5.72 -36.83
CA HIS A 473 -20.06 -6.49 -37.77
C HIS A 473 -20.07 -7.98 -37.40
N ALA A 474 -20.07 -8.84 -38.41
CA ALA A 474 -19.81 -10.26 -38.21
C ALA A 474 -18.38 -10.46 -37.69
N GLU A 475 -18.15 -11.52 -36.92
CA GLU A 475 -16.80 -11.89 -36.46
C GLU A 475 -15.83 -11.91 -37.64
N TYR A 476 -14.65 -11.31 -37.46
CA TYR A 476 -13.64 -11.27 -38.50
C TYR A 476 -13.19 -12.69 -38.84
N SER A 477 -13.00 -12.96 -40.13
CA SER A 477 -12.35 -14.21 -40.54
C SER A 477 -10.90 -14.25 -40.03
N ALA A 478 -10.35 -15.46 -39.86
CA ALA A 478 -8.96 -15.62 -39.42
C ALA A 478 -7.95 -14.85 -40.30
N ALA A 479 -8.18 -14.80 -41.61
CA ALA A 479 -7.34 -14.04 -42.55
C ALA A 479 -7.44 -12.52 -42.32
N GLN A 480 -8.63 -12.00 -42.02
CA GLN A 480 -8.83 -10.59 -41.68
C GLN A 480 -8.17 -10.23 -40.35
N MET A 481 -8.25 -11.12 -39.35
CA MET A 481 -7.59 -10.91 -38.06
C MET A 481 -6.07 -10.91 -38.18
N ASP A 482 -5.51 -11.78 -39.03
CA ASP A 482 -4.07 -11.81 -39.33
C ASP A 482 -3.61 -10.52 -40.04
N GLN A 483 -4.38 -10.07 -41.04
CA GLN A 483 -4.13 -8.78 -41.70
C GLN A 483 -4.17 -7.61 -40.70
N LEU A 484 -5.18 -7.58 -39.82
CA LEU A 484 -5.32 -6.55 -38.79
C LEU A 484 -4.14 -6.56 -37.81
N THR A 485 -3.77 -7.75 -37.30
CA THR A 485 -2.65 -7.93 -36.37
C THR A 485 -1.33 -7.47 -37.01
N THR A 486 -1.10 -7.86 -38.27
CA THR A 486 0.08 -7.47 -39.04
C THR A 486 0.14 -5.95 -39.22
N ALA A 487 -1.00 -5.31 -39.50
CA ALA A 487 -1.08 -3.85 -39.63
C ALA A 487 -0.68 -3.14 -38.32
N TYR A 488 -1.20 -3.57 -37.17
CA TYR A 488 -0.78 -3.01 -35.86
C TYR A 488 0.71 -3.21 -35.59
N GLN A 489 1.28 -4.39 -35.88
CA GLN A 489 2.71 -4.64 -35.70
C GLN A 489 3.57 -3.65 -36.49
N TRP A 490 3.22 -3.38 -37.75
CA TRP A 490 3.93 -2.41 -38.58
C TRP A 490 3.81 -0.97 -38.06
N VAL A 491 2.65 -0.63 -37.49
CA VAL A 491 2.42 0.66 -36.86
C VAL A 491 3.30 0.83 -35.62
N PHE A 492 3.21 -0.10 -34.66
CA PHE A 492 4.00 -0.04 -33.43
C PHE A 492 5.50 -0.13 -33.69
N HIS A 493 5.91 -0.88 -34.73
CA HIS A 493 7.29 -0.86 -35.21
C HIS A 493 7.73 0.54 -35.69
N SER A 494 6.86 1.24 -36.42
CA SER A 494 7.15 2.60 -36.91
C SER A 494 7.21 3.62 -35.76
N GLU A 495 6.31 3.51 -34.79
CA GLU A 495 6.30 4.33 -33.57
C GLU A 495 7.59 4.13 -32.75
N ARG A 496 8.00 2.87 -32.54
CA ARG A 496 9.27 2.56 -31.87
C ARG A 496 10.48 3.12 -32.60
N ASN A 497 10.56 2.95 -33.92
CA ASN A 497 11.69 3.44 -34.69
C ASN A 497 11.83 4.96 -34.60
N TYR A 498 10.70 5.69 -34.59
CA TYR A 498 10.69 7.12 -34.34
C TYR A 498 11.23 7.47 -32.94
N LEU A 499 10.82 6.76 -31.89
CA LEU A 499 11.35 6.97 -30.54
C LEU A 499 12.84 6.65 -30.42
N ILE A 500 13.29 5.56 -31.06
CA ILE A 500 14.70 5.15 -31.11
C ILE A 500 15.55 6.21 -31.80
N ASP A 501 15.07 6.74 -32.93
CA ASP A 501 15.76 7.78 -33.69
C ASP A 501 15.89 9.07 -32.87
N LEU A 502 14.82 9.52 -32.23
CA LEU A 502 14.84 10.69 -31.35
C LEU A 502 15.83 10.55 -30.19
N TYR A 503 15.97 9.35 -29.62
CA TYR A 503 16.81 9.10 -28.45
C TYR A 503 18.28 8.85 -28.80
N PHE A 504 18.56 7.87 -29.66
CA PHE A 504 19.93 7.44 -29.96
C PHE A 504 20.61 8.32 -31.01
N ASN A 505 19.89 8.70 -32.07
CA ASN A 505 20.47 9.43 -33.20
C ASN A 505 20.42 10.94 -32.96
N GLN A 506 19.22 11.48 -32.67
CA GLN A 506 19.03 12.92 -32.53
C GLN A 506 19.33 13.44 -31.11
N LYS A 507 19.29 12.56 -30.09
CA LYS A 507 19.51 12.90 -28.66
C LYS A 507 18.61 14.03 -28.15
N VAL A 508 17.38 14.14 -28.67
CA VAL A 508 16.43 15.23 -28.37
C VAL A 508 15.62 14.94 -27.12
N ILE A 509 15.45 13.66 -26.77
CA ILE A 509 14.61 13.21 -25.65
C ILE A 509 15.45 12.60 -24.53
N SER A 510 15.02 12.80 -23.28
CA SER A 510 15.69 12.22 -22.12
C SER A 510 15.45 10.70 -22.02
N PRO A 511 16.32 9.94 -21.34
CA PRO A 511 16.12 8.50 -21.12
C PRO A 511 14.78 8.17 -20.44
N ARG A 512 14.35 9.03 -19.50
CA ARG A 512 13.07 8.89 -18.79
C ARG A 512 11.88 9.01 -19.75
N LEU A 513 11.92 9.97 -20.66
CA LEU A 513 10.86 10.19 -21.66
C LEU A 513 10.80 9.03 -22.65
N PHE A 514 11.95 8.62 -23.19
CA PHE A 514 12.08 7.48 -24.11
C PHE A 514 11.51 6.22 -23.48
N ASN A 515 11.99 5.82 -22.29
CA ASN A 515 11.54 4.59 -21.63
C ASN A 515 10.03 4.61 -21.30
N SER A 516 9.45 5.79 -21.02
CA SER A 516 8.00 5.90 -20.76
C SER A 516 7.17 5.59 -22.00
N LEU A 517 7.44 6.28 -23.11
CA LEU A 517 6.69 6.10 -24.35
C LEU A 517 6.97 4.76 -25.01
N TYR A 518 8.22 4.29 -24.98
CA TYR A 518 8.60 3.00 -25.53
C TYR A 518 7.84 1.86 -24.85
N ARG A 519 7.73 1.91 -23.51
CA ARG A 519 6.94 0.96 -22.73
C ARG A 519 5.44 1.05 -23.04
N GLU A 520 4.90 2.25 -23.26
CA GLU A 520 3.49 2.42 -23.68
C GLU A 520 3.23 1.68 -25.00
N VAL A 521 4.10 1.85 -26.00
CA VAL A 521 4.00 1.17 -27.31
C VAL A 521 4.11 -0.36 -27.16
N ASP A 522 5.10 -0.86 -26.43
CA ASP A 522 5.27 -2.30 -26.24
C ASP A 522 4.07 -2.94 -25.50
N THR A 523 3.49 -2.21 -24.54
CA THR A 523 2.30 -2.67 -23.82
C THR A 523 1.07 -2.70 -24.74
N ALA A 524 0.91 -1.68 -25.60
CA ALA A 524 -0.17 -1.62 -26.57
C ALA A 524 -0.06 -2.76 -27.61
N GLU A 525 1.13 -3.02 -28.14
CA GLU A 525 1.36 -4.14 -29.05
C GLU A 525 1.05 -5.48 -28.39
N MET A 526 1.49 -5.68 -27.14
CA MET A 526 1.17 -6.89 -26.39
C MET A 526 -0.34 -7.12 -26.24
N MET A 527 -1.13 -6.05 -26.03
CA MET A 527 -2.59 -6.16 -25.96
C MET A 527 -3.23 -6.61 -27.28
N VAL A 528 -2.74 -6.10 -28.41
CA VAL A 528 -3.22 -6.50 -29.73
C VAL A 528 -2.89 -7.96 -30.01
N LEU A 529 -1.67 -8.39 -29.70
CA LEU A 529 -1.24 -9.77 -29.89
C LEU A 529 -2.05 -10.75 -29.01
N ASP A 530 -2.34 -10.39 -27.76
CA ASP A 530 -3.15 -11.22 -26.87
C ASP A 530 -4.60 -11.42 -27.38
N TYR A 531 -5.15 -10.46 -28.13
CA TYR A 531 -6.51 -10.54 -28.67
C TYR A 531 -6.61 -11.54 -29.82
N SER A 532 -5.61 -11.56 -30.71
CA SER A 532 -5.58 -12.49 -31.85
C SER A 532 -5.38 -13.95 -31.46
N PHE A 533 -4.86 -14.23 -30.26
CA PHE A 533 -4.72 -15.59 -29.71
C PHE A 533 -5.96 -16.14 -28.99
N ARG A 534 -6.96 -15.29 -28.67
CA ARG A 534 -8.15 -15.70 -27.88
C ARG A 534 -9.38 -16.07 -28.71
N GLN A 535 -9.37 -15.76 -30.00
CA GLN A 535 -10.35 -16.19 -31.00
C GLN A 535 -9.71 -17.29 -31.84
#